data_AF-A0A845YUB8-F1
#
_entry.id   AF-A0A845YUB8-F1
#
_cell.length_a   1.000
_cell.length_b   1.000
_cell.length_c   1.000
_cell.angle_alpha   90.00
_cell.angle_beta   90.00
_cell.angle_gamma   90.00
#
_symmetry.space_group_name_H-M   'P 1'
#
loop_
_entity.id
_entity.type
_entity.pdbx_description
1 polymer ?
#
loop_
_entity_poly.entity_id
_entity_poly.type
_entity_poly.pdbx_seq_one_letter_code
_entity_poly.pdbx_strand_id
1 'polypeptide(L)'
;MTNLANHLEQVSHDKINRHLKNIDLGAEILWKNVKEEIVNTEDSYLIFYHRVINKKYSQKIELVRRQYSGNEHGVSFQLSVISYQLSVISY
;
A
#
# COMPACT_ATOMS: atom_id res chain seq x y z
N MET A 1 -3.19 -14.17 -13.14
CA MET A 1 -2.75 -15.08 -12.05
C MET A 1 -1.54 -14.45 -11.39
N THR A 2 -1.53 -14.27 -10.07
CA THR A 2 -0.40 -13.68 -9.35
C THR A 2 0.68 -14.74 -9.11
N ASN A 3 1.87 -14.52 -9.69
CA ASN A 3 3.02 -15.44 -9.72
C ASN A 3 3.38 -16.11 -8.39
N LEU A 4 3.16 -15.46 -7.25
CA LEU A 4 3.65 -15.93 -5.95
C LEU A 4 3.10 -17.30 -5.52
N ALA A 5 1.82 -17.60 -5.80
CA ALA A 5 1.22 -18.88 -5.44
C ALA A 5 1.73 -20.06 -6.29
N ASN A 6 2.21 -19.77 -7.51
CA ASN A 6 2.83 -20.78 -8.38
C ASN A 6 4.25 -21.16 -7.91
N HIS A 7 4.86 -20.36 -7.03
CA HIS A 7 6.23 -20.56 -6.55
C HIS A 7 6.29 -21.00 -5.08
N LEU A 8 5.14 -21.15 -4.40
CA LEU A 8 5.05 -21.59 -3.01
C LEU A 8 3.99 -22.69 -2.90
N GLU A 9 4.42 -23.95 -3.01
CA GLU A 9 3.55 -25.14 -3.06
C GLU A 9 2.55 -25.24 -1.90
N GLN A 10 2.85 -24.63 -0.75
CA GLN A 10 2.02 -24.71 0.48
C GLN A 10 1.11 -23.50 0.72
N VAL A 11 1.09 -22.52 -0.20
CA VAL A 11 0.37 -21.26 -0.01
C VAL A 11 -0.69 -21.08 -1.10
N SER A 12 -1.94 -21.35 -0.75
CA SER A 12 -3.08 -21.10 -1.65
C SER A 12 -3.58 -19.66 -1.54
N HIS A 13 -4.21 -19.16 -2.62
CA HIS A 13 -4.86 -17.85 -2.66
C HIS A 13 -5.90 -17.69 -1.53
N ASP A 14 -6.69 -18.73 -1.26
CA ASP A 14 -7.70 -18.70 -0.21
C ASP A 14 -7.10 -18.58 1.18
N LYS A 15 -5.94 -19.22 1.42
CA LYS A 15 -5.23 -19.15 2.69
C LYS A 15 -4.74 -17.73 2.96
N ILE A 16 -4.14 -17.08 1.96
CA ILE A 16 -3.72 -15.67 2.06
C ILE A 16 -4.93 -14.76 2.26
N ASN A 17 -5.99 -14.91 1.45
CA ASN A 17 -7.17 -14.05 1.55
C ASN A 17 -7.87 -14.19 2.92
N ARG A 18 -7.98 -15.40 3.45
CA ARG A 18 -8.53 -15.65 4.78
C ARG A 18 -7.66 -15.05 5.87
N HIS A 19 -6.33 -15.18 5.75
CA HIS A 19 -5.40 -14.56 6.68
C HIS A 19 -5.54 -13.03 6.69
N LEU A 20 -5.50 -12.38 5.51
CA LEU A 20 -5.63 -10.93 5.38
C LEU A 20 -6.99 -10.39 5.85
N LYS A 21 -8.06 -11.18 5.75
CA LYS A 21 -9.40 -10.78 6.26
C LYS A 21 -9.51 -10.84 7.78
N ASN A 22 -8.77 -11.75 8.40
CA ASN A 22 -8.92 -12.07 9.83
C ASN A 22 -7.81 -11.47 10.68
N ILE A 23 -6.73 -10.97 10.07
CA ILE A 23 -5.66 -10.29 10.78
C ILE A 23 -6.12 -8.89 11.17
N ASP A 24 -5.93 -8.55 12.45
CA ASP A 24 -6.00 -7.17 12.91
C ASP A 24 -4.57 -6.59 12.88
N LEU A 25 -4.30 -5.69 11.94
CA LEU A 25 -3.03 -4.99 11.82
C LEU A 25 -3.17 -3.58 12.41
N GLY A 26 -3.32 -3.52 13.73
CA GLY A 26 -3.29 -2.26 14.45
C GLY A 26 -2.00 -1.48 14.20
N ALA A 27 -2.07 -0.15 14.27
CA ALA A 27 -0.92 0.74 14.07
C ALA A 27 0.28 0.38 14.97
N GLU A 28 0.03 -0.18 16.16
CA GLU A 28 1.07 -0.66 17.07
C GLU A 28 1.88 -1.82 16.48
N ILE A 29 1.21 -2.80 15.85
CA ILE A 29 1.89 -3.94 15.23
C ILE A 29 2.74 -3.44 14.06
N LEU A 30 2.19 -2.54 13.24
CA LEU A 30 2.95 -1.93 12.16
C LEU A 30 4.18 -1.17 12.70
N TRP A 31 3.99 -0.33 13.72
CA TRP A 31 5.06 0.43 14.35
C TRP A 31 6.18 -0.46 14.89
N LYS A 32 5.83 -1.54 15.59
CA LYS A 32 6.80 -2.52 16.11
C LYS A 32 7.68 -3.10 15.01
N ASN A 33 7.14 -3.33 13.81
CA ASN A 33 7.86 -3.91 12.68
C ASN A 33 8.64 -2.90 11.84
N VAL A 34 8.31 -1.61 11.88
CA VAL A 34 8.93 -0.59 11.00
C VAL A 34 9.85 0.38 11.73
N LYS A 35 9.73 0.55 13.05
CA LYS A 35 10.47 1.57 13.81
C LYS A 35 12.00 1.50 13.63
N GLU A 36 12.55 0.31 13.42
CA GLU A 36 14.00 0.10 13.30
C GLU A 36 14.51 0.45 11.90
N GLU A 37 13.63 0.43 10.90
CA GLU A 37 13.91 0.88 9.53
C GLU A 37 13.83 2.41 9.39
N ILE A 38 13.32 3.10 10.42
CA ILE A 38 13.17 4.56 10.42
C ILE A 38 14.45 5.19 10.96
N VAL A 39 15.27 5.70 10.06
CA VAL A 39 16.50 6.44 10.40
C VAL A 39 16.12 7.85 10.85
N ASN A 40 16.21 8.11 12.16
CA ASN A 40 15.96 9.42 12.74
C ASN A 40 17.29 10.18 12.89
N THR A 41 17.44 11.27 12.13
CA THR A 41 18.58 12.20 12.20
C THR A 41 18.05 13.61 12.48
N GLU A 42 18.91 14.51 12.97
CA GLU A 42 18.56 15.91 13.22
C GLU A 42 17.99 16.59 11.95
N ASP A 43 18.48 16.21 10.76
CA ASP A 43 18.02 16.74 9.46
C ASP A 43 16.90 15.92 8.79
N SER A 44 16.13 15.15 9.57
CA SER A 44 15.03 14.34 9.02
C SER A 44 13.73 15.13 8.89
N TYR A 45 13.00 14.89 7.80
CA TYR A 45 11.71 15.51 7.52
C TYR A 45 10.62 14.46 7.37
N LEU A 46 9.45 14.74 7.95
CA LEU A 46 8.23 13.97 7.75
C LEU A 46 7.42 14.56 6.60
N ILE A 47 7.29 13.80 5.52
CA ILE A 47 6.55 14.22 4.33
C ILE A 47 5.21 13.52 4.30
N PHE A 48 4.12 14.30 4.30
CA PHE A 48 2.78 13.80 4.04
C PHE A 48 2.40 14.07 2.59
N TYR A 49 1.91 13.04 1.91
CA TYR A 49 1.45 13.19 0.54
C TYR A 49 0.30 12.26 0.21
N HIS A 50 -0.47 12.67 -0.78
CA HIS A 50 -1.54 11.90 -1.35
C HIS A 50 -1.00 11.03 -2.49
N ARG A 51 -1.28 9.73 -2.45
CA ARG A 51 -1.03 8.81 -3.55
C ARG A 51 -2.32 8.31 -4.14
N VAL A 52 -2.31 8.15 -5.46
CA VAL A 52 -3.41 7.56 -6.20
C VAL A 52 -2.91 6.27 -6.83
N ILE A 53 -3.51 5.15 -6.44
CA ILE A 53 -3.16 3.81 -6.91
C ILE A 53 -4.13 3.43 -8.02
N ASN A 54 -3.61 3.16 -9.22
CA ASN A 54 -4.42 2.66 -10.32
C ASN A 54 -4.95 1.25 -10.00
N LYS A 55 -6.28 1.10 -10.06
CA LYS A 55 -7.01 -0.13 -9.76
C LYS A 55 -8.02 -0.44 -10.86
N LYS A 56 -7.65 -0.20 -12.13
CA LYS A 56 -8.53 -0.40 -13.30
C LYS A 56 -9.22 -1.76 -13.39
N TYR A 57 -8.63 -2.82 -12.82
CA TYR A 57 -9.17 -4.18 -12.80
C TYR A 57 -9.81 -4.61 -11.47
N SER A 58 -9.84 -3.73 -10.45
CA SER A 58 -10.25 -4.09 -9.08
C SER A 58 -11.53 -3.36 -8.65
N GLN A 59 -12.57 -3.47 -9.46
CA GLN A 59 -13.86 -2.78 -9.26
C GLN A 59 -14.64 -3.25 -8.02
N LYS A 60 -14.30 -4.42 -7.46
CA LYS A 60 -14.97 -5.02 -6.30
C LYS A 60 -14.43 -4.50 -4.95
N ILE A 61 -13.40 -3.67 -4.95
CA ILE A 61 -12.87 -3.04 -3.74
C ILE A 61 -13.74 -1.82 -3.45
N GLU A 62 -14.44 -1.79 -2.32
CA GLU A 62 -15.44 -0.75 -1.97
C GLU A 62 -14.89 0.68 -2.05
N LEU A 63 -13.63 0.87 -1.63
CA LEU A 63 -12.97 2.17 -1.61
C LEU A 63 -12.50 2.66 -2.99
N VAL A 64 -12.52 1.81 -4.02
CA VAL A 64 -12.11 2.19 -5.37
C VAL A 64 -13.17 3.09 -6.00
N ARG A 65 -12.73 4.21 -6.58
CA ARG A 65 -13.57 5.22 -7.23
C ARG A 65 -13.12 5.46 -8.67
N ARG A 66 -14.03 5.93 -9.51
CA ARG A 66 -13.68 6.41 -10.86
C ARG A 66 -13.10 7.82 -10.74
N GLN A 67 -11.87 7.99 -11.21
CA GLN A 67 -11.13 9.25 -11.14
C GLN A 67 -10.50 9.54 -12.49
N TYR A 68 -10.31 10.83 -12.80
CA TYR A 68 -9.60 11.22 -14.01
C TYR A 68 -8.09 11.01 -13.82
N SER A 69 -7.46 10.34 -14.76
CA SER A 69 -6.02 10.15 -14.84
C SER A 69 -5.47 11.05 -15.94
N GLY A 70 -4.65 12.02 -15.55
CA GLY A 70 -3.88 12.82 -16.50
C GLY A 70 -2.85 11.99 -17.28
N ASN A 71 -2.40 10.85 -16.77
CA ASN A 71 -1.46 9.98 -17.48
C ASN A 71 -2.16 9.11 -18.55
N GLU A 72 -3.41 8.73 -18.31
CA GLU A 72 -4.21 7.93 -19.26
C GLU A 72 -5.08 8.80 -20.16
N HIS A 73 -5.10 10.13 -19.95
CA HIS A 73 -6.02 11.08 -20.58
C HIS A 73 -7.49 10.62 -20.51
N GLY A 74 -7.91 10.08 -19.37
CA GLY A 74 -9.22 9.45 -19.25
C GLY A 74 -9.63 9.07 -17.84
N VAL A 75 -10.85 8.56 -17.68
CA VAL A 75 -11.39 8.14 -16.38
C VAL A 75 -11.11 6.66 -16.14
N SER A 76 -10.44 6.34 -15.03
CA SER A 76 -10.15 4.97 -14.62
C SER A 76 -10.46 4.73 -13.13
N PHE A 77 -10.56 3.46 -12.75
CA PHE A 77 -10.77 3.07 -11.36
C PHE A 77 -9.47 3.19 -10.57
N GLN A 78 -9.52 3.92 -9.47
CA GLN A 78 -8.35 4.30 -8.68
C GLN A 78 -8.69 4.31 -7.18
N LEU A 79 -7.67 4.07 -6.35
CA LEU A 79 -7.76 4.14 -4.90
C LEU A 79 -6.87 5.27 -4.40
N SER A 80 -7.48 6.20 -3.68
CA SER A 80 -6.78 7.33 -3.06
C SER A 80 -6.29 6.95 -1.66
N VAL A 81 -5.02 7.19 -1.37
CA VAL A 81 -4.36 6.82 -0.11
C VAL A 81 -3.51 8.00 0.37
N ILE A 82 -3.64 8.35 1.64
CA ILE A 82 -2.72 9.30 2.29
C ILE A 82 -1.56 8.50 2.86
N SER A 83 -0.34 8.95 2.60
CA SER A 83 0.88 8.30 3.07
C SER A 83 1.83 9.31 3.69
N TYR A 84 2.65 8.82 4.61
CA TYR A 84 3.78 9.55 5.16
C TYR A 84 5.09 8.84 4.83
N GLN A 85 6.16 9.60 4.69
CA GLN A 85 7.51 9.08 4.49
C GLN A 85 8.48 9.94 5.30
N LEU A 86 9.34 9.29 6.08
CA LEU A 86 10.49 9.95 6.68
C LEU A 86 11.63 9.95 5.66
N SER A 87 12.24 11.11 5.43
CA SER A 87 13.41 11.24 4.56
C SER A 87 14.52 11.96 5.30
N VAL A 88 15.74 11.45 5.17
CA VAL A 88 16.96 12.16 5.54
C VAL A 88 17.45 12.86 4.28
N ILE A 89 17.50 14.19 4.29
CA ILE A 89 18.10 14.95 3.20
C ILE A 89 19.57 15.12 3.55
N SER A 90 20.43 14.25 3.00
CA SER A 90 21.87 14.52 2.99
C SER A 90 22.14 15.51 1.87
N TYR A 91 22.61 16.72 2.21
CA TYR A 91 23.09 17.71 1.25
C TYR A 91 24.46 17.34 0.68
#